data_AF-A0ABC9VR82-F1
#
_entry.id   AF-A0ABC9VR82-F1
#
_cell.length_a   1.000
_cell.length_b   1.000
_cell.length_c   1.000
_cell.angle_alpha   90.00
_cell.angle_beta   90.00
_cell.angle_gamma   90.00
#
_symmetry.space_group_name_H-M   'P 1'
#
loop_
_entity.id
_entity.type
_entity.pdbx_description
1 polymer ?
#
loop_
_entity_poly.entity_id
_entity_poly.type
_entity_poly.pdbx_seq_one_letter_code
_entity_poly.pdbx_strand_id
1 'polypeptide(L)'
;MSTIYNSVTELIGNTPLLKLNRVVPEDAADVYVKLEFENPASSTKDRIALAMIEKAERDGNLKPGGTITSRNTGIGLAMVAAAKGYHIIIVMPETMSVECRKLMKGYGC
;
A
#
# COMPACT_ATOMS: atom_id res chain seq x y z
N MET A 1 -23.47 10.22 2.31
CA MET A 1 -22.91 11.10 1.26
C MET A 1 -21.63 10.46 0.77
N SER A 2 -21.44 10.35 -0.54
CA SER A 2 -20.22 9.79 -1.11
C SER A 2 -19.16 10.89 -1.21
N THR A 3 -17.97 10.62 -0.66
CA THR A 3 -16.80 11.51 -0.80
C THR A 3 -16.11 11.24 -2.13
N ILE A 4 -15.72 12.30 -2.85
CA ILE A 4 -14.94 12.21 -4.09
C ILE A 4 -13.47 12.51 -3.74
N TYR A 5 -12.55 11.66 -4.22
CA TYR A 5 -11.10 11.77 -4.00
C TYR A 5 -10.38 12.08 -5.32
N ASN A 6 -9.24 12.78 -5.27
CA ASN A 6 -8.49 13.15 -6.47
C ASN A 6 -7.36 12.15 -6.82
N SER A 7 -6.94 11.36 -5.84
CA SER A 7 -5.90 10.34 -6.01
C SER A 7 -6.24 9.07 -5.24
N VAL A 8 -5.83 7.92 -5.78
CA VAL A 8 -5.88 6.63 -5.06
C VAL A 8 -5.09 6.66 -3.76
N THR A 9 -4.08 7.53 -3.66
CA THR A 9 -3.29 7.69 -2.43
C THR A 9 -4.11 8.24 -1.26
N GLU A 10 -5.17 9.01 -1.52
CA GLU A 10 -6.08 9.53 -0.49
C GLU A 10 -6.96 8.44 0.13
N LEU A 11 -7.09 7.30 -0.56
CA LEU A 11 -7.81 6.13 -0.07
C LEU A 11 -6.94 5.25 0.85
N ILE A 12 -5.64 5.54 0.99
CA ILE A 12 -4.75 4.80 1.87
C ILE A 12 -5.03 5.21 3.32
N GLY A 13 -5.38 4.23 4.14
CA GLY A 13 -5.71 4.43 5.55
C GLY A 13 -7.21 4.44 5.82
N ASN A 14 -7.60 4.95 7.00
CA ASN A 14 -8.98 4.93 7.48
C ASN A 14 -9.70 3.57 7.37
N THR A 15 -8.92 2.48 7.38
CA THR A 15 -9.41 1.11 7.28
C THR A 15 -10.31 0.76 8.48
N PRO A 16 -11.31 -0.11 8.33
CA PRO A 16 -12.24 -0.41 9.40
C PRO A 16 -11.59 -1.24 10.52
N LEU A 17 -12.13 -1.07 11.73
CA LEU A 17 -11.93 -1.99 12.86
C LEU A 17 -13.16 -2.90 12.95
N LEU A 18 -12.93 -4.20 12.89
CA LEU A 18 -13.99 -5.20 12.97
C LEU A 18 -13.94 -5.91 14.33
N LYS A 19 -15.03 -5.85 15.09
CA LYS A 19 -15.19 -6.63 16.32
C LYS A 19 -15.42 -8.11 15.99
N LEU A 20 -14.72 -9.02 16.67
CA LEU A 20 -14.92 -10.45 16.53
C LEU A 20 -16.03 -10.93 17.48
N ASN A 21 -17.10 -11.48 16.91
CA ASN A 21 -18.30 -11.85 17.68
C ASN A 21 -18.48 -13.36 17.91
N ARG A 22 -17.77 -14.21 17.17
CA ARG A 22 -18.00 -15.68 17.16
C ARG A 22 -16.82 -16.53 17.62
N VAL A 23 -15.61 -16.01 17.52
CA VAL A 23 -14.37 -16.77 17.80
C VAL A 23 -13.73 -16.37 19.14
N VAL A 24 -14.28 -15.36 19.80
CA VAL A 24 -13.81 -14.86 21.10
C VAL A 24 -14.66 -15.53 22.18
N PRO A 25 -14.04 -16.21 23.17
CA PRO A 25 -14.76 -16.77 24.31
C PRO A 25 -15.54 -15.71 25.09
N GLU A 26 -16.65 -16.10 25.73
CA GLU A 26 -17.55 -15.17 26.44
C GLU A 26 -16.85 -14.42 27.60
N ASP A 27 -15.90 -15.08 28.28
CA ASP A 27 -15.15 -14.49 29.39
C ASP A 27 -13.83 -13.79 28.97
N ALA A 28 -13.60 -13.63 27.67
CA ALA A 28 -12.41 -12.94 27.16
C ALA A 28 -12.69 -11.44 26.93
N ALA A 29 -11.61 -10.66 26.79
CA ALA A 29 -11.74 -9.26 26.39
C ALA A 29 -12.24 -9.13 24.95
N ASP A 30 -12.81 -7.96 24.62
CA ASP A 30 -13.19 -7.63 23.25
C ASP A 30 -11.95 -7.64 22.33
N VAL A 31 -12.03 -8.43 21.25
CA VAL A 31 -10.98 -8.50 20.23
C VAL A 31 -11.45 -7.81 18.95
N TYR A 32 -10.61 -6.91 18.44
CA TYR A 32 -10.85 -6.18 17.20
C TYR A 32 -9.74 -6.48 16.19
N VAL A 33 -10.11 -6.58 14.92
CA VAL A 33 -9.17 -6.75 13.80
C VAL A 33 -9.18 -5.48 12.96
N LYS A 34 -7.99 -4.92 12.72
CA LYS A 34 -7.80 -3.79 11.80
C LYS A 34 -7.63 -4.35 10.39
N LEU A 35 -8.60 -4.07 9.51
CA LEU A 35 -8.65 -4.68 8.17
C LEU A 35 -7.76 -3.91 7.18
N GLU A 36 -6.44 -4.01 7.31
CA GLU A 36 -5.48 -3.31 6.44
C GLU A 36 -5.45 -3.81 4.99
N PHE A 37 -6.13 -4.91 4.68
CA PHE A 37 -6.34 -5.34 3.30
C PHE A 37 -7.38 -4.47 2.55
N GLU A 38 -8.09 -3.58 3.25
CA GLU A 38 -9.00 -2.60 2.64
C GLU A 38 -8.25 -1.39 2.06
N ASN A 39 -6.92 -1.30 2.24
CA ASN A 39 -6.15 -0.33 1.46
C ASN A 39 -6.18 -0.69 -0.04
N PRO A 40 -5.97 0.28 -0.95
CA PRO A 40 -6.17 0.08 -2.39
C PRO A 40 -5.29 -1.00 -3.06
N ALA A 41 -4.06 -1.23 -2.58
CA ALA A 41 -3.20 -2.34 -3.00
C ALA A 41 -3.25 -3.54 -2.04
N SER A 42 -4.31 -3.59 -1.22
CA SER A 42 -4.73 -4.72 -0.41
C SER A 42 -3.73 -5.16 0.65
N SER A 43 -2.94 -4.23 1.19
CA SER A 43 -2.05 -4.53 2.31
C SER A 43 -1.72 -3.31 3.16
N THR A 44 -1.22 -3.55 4.38
CA THR A 44 -0.68 -2.51 5.26
C THR A 44 0.51 -1.75 4.65
N LYS A 45 1.19 -2.34 3.65
CA LYS A 45 2.40 -1.77 3.04
C LYS A 45 2.12 -0.49 2.26
N ASP A 46 0.87 -0.24 1.90
CA ASP A 46 0.43 0.97 1.21
C ASP A 46 0.75 2.22 2.05
N ARG A 47 0.57 2.14 3.37
CA ARG A 47 0.84 3.24 4.30
C ARG A 47 2.32 3.65 4.29
N ILE A 48 3.21 2.68 4.46
CA ILE A 48 4.64 2.95 4.49
C ILE A 48 5.17 3.37 3.12
N ALA A 49 4.62 2.80 2.03
CA ALA A 49 4.94 3.20 0.67
C ALA A 49 4.64 4.70 0.44
N LEU A 50 3.43 5.14 0.81
CA LEU A 50 3.05 6.55 0.71
C LEU A 50 3.95 7.42 1.59
N ALA A 51 4.13 7.05 2.86
CA ALA A 51 4.92 7.83 3.81
C ALA A 51 6.40 7.99 3.37
N MET A 52 7.00 6.94 2.80
CA MET A 52 8.37 6.98 2.29
C MET A 52 8.51 7.92 1.09
N ILE A 53 7.58 7.84 0.13
CA ILE A 53 7.61 8.68 -1.07
C ILE A 53 7.38 10.14 -0.71
N GLU A 54 6.36 10.44 0.10
CA GLU A 54 6.10 11.81 0.55
C GLU A 54 7.25 12.39 1.39
N LYS A 55 7.89 11.56 2.21
CA LYS A 55 9.09 12.00 2.92
C LYS A 55 10.22 12.34 1.95
N ALA A 56 10.48 11.50 0.95
CA ALA A 56 11.51 11.76 -0.04
C ALA A 56 11.22 13.01 -0.89
N GLU A 57 9.94 13.27 -1.20
CA GLU A 57 9.47 14.51 -1.84
C GLU A 57 9.76 15.73 -0.95
N ARG A 58 9.33 15.68 0.32
CA ARG A 58 9.54 16.78 1.29
C ARG A 58 11.01 17.07 1.55
N ASP A 59 11.83 16.04 1.62
CA ASP A 59 13.28 16.17 1.85
C ASP A 59 14.02 16.62 0.57
N GLY A 60 13.35 16.72 -0.59
CA GLY A 60 13.95 17.08 -1.88
C GLY A 60 14.81 15.98 -2.52
N ASN A 61 14.82 14.78 -1.95
CA ASN A 61 15.58 13.62 -2.42
C ASN A 61 14.92 12.95 -3.63
N LEU A 62 13.62 13.11 -3.80
CA LEU A 62 12.87 12.61 -4.95
C LEU A 62 12.32 13.79 -5.76
N LYS A 63 12.84 13.93 -6.98
CA LYS A 63 12.38 14.95 -7.94
C LYS A 63 11.22 14.42 -8.77
N PRO A 64 10.32 15.29 -9.28
CA PRO A 64 9.24 14.89 -10.19
C PRO A 64 9.75 14.03 -11.35
N GLY A 65 9.07 12.91 -11.63
CA GLY A 65 9.49 11.95 -12.66
C GLY A 65 10.75 11.13 -12.32
N GLY A 66 11.26 11.25 -11.10
CA GLY A 66 12.41 10.47 -10.63
C GLY A 66 12.16 8.97 -10.59
N THR A 67 13.25 8.22 -10.41
CA THR A 67 13.23 6.75 -10.32
C THR A 67 13.38 6.28 -8.89
N ILE A 68 12.46 5.44 -8.43
CA ILE A 68 12.50 4.76 -7.14
C ILE A 68 13.02 3.33 -7.34
N THR A 69 14.00 2.93 -6.54
CA THR A 69 14.51 1.55 -6.51
C THR A 69 14.19 0.93 -5.15
N SER A 70 13.64 -0.29 -5.14
CA SER A 70 13.26 -0.97 -3.89
C SER A 70 13.53 -2.47 -3.95
N ARG A 71 14.00 -3.03 -2.83
CA ARG A 71 14.12 -4.48 -2.61
C ARG A 71 12.81 -5.01 -2.02
N ASN A 72 12.14 -5.88 -2.78
CA ASN A 72 11.01 -6.76 -2.40
C ASN A 72 9.90 -6.19 -1.48
N THR A 73 9.66 -4.89 -1.60
CA THR A 73 8.52 -4.17 -1.04
C THR A 73 8.08 -3.18 -2.12
N GLY A 74 6.88 -3.16 -2.68
CA GLY A 74 5.68 -3.96 -2.54
C GLY A 74 4.68 -3.42 -3.58
N ILE A 75 3.59 -4.14 -3.83
CA ILE A 75 2.53 -3.69 -4.77
C ILE A 75 2.07 -2.26 -4.43
N GLY A 76 2.00 -1.89 -3.15
CA GLY A 76 1.72 -0.51 -2.71
C GLY A 76 2.74 0.53 -3.18
N LEU A 77 4.05 0.23 -3.23
CA LEU A 77 5.06 1.16 -3.74
C LEU A 77 4.90 1.37 -5.25
N ALA A 78 4.61 0.29 -5.99
CA ALA A 78 4.31 0.36 -7.43
C ALA A 78 3.07 1.22 -7.69
N MET A 79 2.00 0.99 -6.94
CA MET A 79 0.76 1.75 -7.04
C MET A 79 0.97 3.24 -6.72
N VAL A 80 1.65 3.57 -5.61
CA VAL A 80 1.89 4.96 -5.22
C VAL A 80 2.82 5.66 -6.22
N ALA A 81 3.86 4.98 -6.71
CA ALA A 81 4.74 5.51 -7.74
C ALA A 81 3.96 5.83 -9.02
N ALA A 82 3.12 4.90 -9.49
CA ALA A 82 2.27 5.11 -10.66
C ALA A 82 1.30 6.29 -10.45
N ALA A 83 0.66 6.38 -9.29
CA ALA A 83 -0.29 7.45 -8.96
C ALA A 83 0.36 8.84 -8.87
N LYS A 84 1.64 8.92 -8.46
CA LYS A 84 2.39 10.18 -8.35
C LYS A 84 3.29 10.48 -9.55
N GLY A 85 3.34 9.61 -10.56
CA GLY A 85 4.11 9.82 -11.78
C GLY A 85 5.61 9.55 -11.65
N TYR A 86 6.02 8.59 -10.82
CA TYR A 86 7.41 8.15 -10.69
C TYR A 86 7.68 6.88 -11.46
N HIS A 87 8.91 6.73 -11.93
CA HIS A 87 9.41 5.45 -12.42
C HIS A 87 9.79 4.57 -11.24
N ILE A 88 9.51 3.27 -11.33
CA ILE A 88 9.84 2.34 -10.25
C ILE A 88 10.51 1.07 -10.79
N ILE A 89 11.56 0.64 -10.09
CA ILE A 89 12.30 -0.59 -10.36
C ILE A 89 12.24 -1.43 -9.09
N ILE A 90 11.64 -2.61 -9.19
CA ILE A 90 11.51 -3.55 -8.09
C ILE A 90 12.46 -4.71 -8.29
N VAL A 91 13.38 -4.87 -7.34
CA VAL A 91 14.26 -6.04 -7.27
C VAL A 91 13.57 -7.09 -6.39
N MET A 92 13.23 -8.24 -6.98
CA MET A 92 12.50 -9.32 -6.32
C MET A 92 13.21 -10.67 -6.44
N PRO A 93 13.06 -11.58 -5.46
CA PRO A 93 13.55 -12.94 -5.59
C PRO A 93 12.73 -13.74 -6.61
N GLU A 94 13.35 -14.76 -7.21
CA GLU A 94 12.69 -15.66 -8.18
C GLU A 94 11.47 -16.40 -7.57
N THR A 95 11.48 -16.59 -6.25
CA THR A 95 10.42 -17.28 -5.50
C THR A 95 9.12 -16.48 -5.36
N MET A 96 9.06 -15.23 -5.85
CA MET A 96 7.81 -14.46 -5.82
C MET A 96 6.72 -15.09 -6.68
N SER A 97 5.51 -15.13 -6.12
CA SER A 97 4.30 -15.59 -6.79
C SER A 97 4.08 -14.88 -8.14
N VAL A 98 3.51 -15.60 -9.11
CA VAL A 98 3.19 -15.05 -10.43
C VAL A 98 2.16 -13.92 -10.32
N GLU A 99 1.21 -14.02 -9.40
CA GLU A 99 0.13 -13.06 -9.15
C GLU A 99 0.69 -11.69 -8.78
N CYS A 100 1.60 -11.65 -7.80
CA CYS A 100 2.24 -10.41 -7.40
C CYS A 100 3.07 -9.80 -8.55
N ARG A 101 3.75 -10.62 -9.37
CA ARG A 101 4.49 -10.14 -10.55
C ARG A 101 3.56 -9.52 -11.59
N LYS A 102 2.40 -10.12 -11.84
CA LYS A 102 1.39 -9.58 -12.76
C LYS A 102 0.79 -8.27 -12.25
N LEU A 103 0.50 -8.17 -10.95
CA LEU A 103 0.01 -6.94 -10.32
C LEU A 103 1.02 -5.81 -10.47
N MET A 104 2.30 -6.06 -10.16
CA MET A 104 3.36 -5.05 -10.32
C MET A 104 3.52 -4.59 -11.78
N LYS A 105 3.46 -5.51 -12.75
CA LYS A 105 3.42 -5.17 -14.17
C LYS A 105 2.23 -4.30 -14.56
N GLY A 106 1.08 -4.52 -13.95
CA GLY A 106 -0.11 -3.69 -14.16
C GLY A 106 0.08 -2.23 -13.73
N TYR A 107 0.94 -1.97 -12.74
CA TYR A 107 1.32 -0.62 -12.32
C TYR A 107 2.49 -0.01 -13.11
N GLY A 108 3.04 -0.74 -14.09
CA GLY A 108 4.10 -0.24 -14.97
C GLY A 108 5.53 -0.59 -14.55
N CYS A 109 5.73 -1.67 -13.78
CA CYS A 109 7.07 -2.15 -13.37
C CYS A 109 7.31 -3.65 -13.54
#